data_AF-A4CCY8-F1
#
_entry.id   AF-A4CCY8-F1
#
_cell.length_a   1.000
_cell.length_b   1.000
_cell.length_c   1.000
_cell.angle_alpha   90.00
_cell.angle_beta   90.00
_cell.angle_gamma   90.00
#
_symmetry.space_group_name_H-M   'P 1'
#
loop_
_entity.id
_entity.type
_entity.pdbx_description
1 polymer ?
#
loop_
_entity_poly.entity_id
_entity_poly.type
_entity_poly.pdbx_seq_one_letter_code
_entity_poly.pdbx_strand_id
1 'polypeptide(L)' 'MAKTVKPLNDKQIKQAKALEKEYSLSDGAGLQLVIRPLPNTFGC' A
#
# COMPACT_ATOMS: atom_id res chain seq x y z
N MET A 1 22.13 7.89 -3.61
CA MET A 1 21.98 6.41 -3.52
C MET A 1 20.79 6.01 -4.36
N ALA A 2 20.95 5.07 -5.29
CA ALA A 2 19.80 4.42 -5.91
C ALA A 2 19.04 3.69 -4.78
N LYS A 3 17.78 4.03 -4.55
CA LYS A 3 16.94 3.30 -3.60
C LYS A 3 16.79 1.89 -4.16
N THR A 4 17.36 0.89 -3.51
CA THR A 4 17.09 -0.52 -3.82
C THR A 4 15.62 -0.78 -3.45
N VAL A 5 14.72 -0.60 -4.42
CA VAL A 5 13.30 -0.87 -4.22
C VAL A 5 13.12 -2.37 -4.28
N LYS A 6 12.77 -2.97 -3.15
CA LYS A 6 12.46 -4.40 -3.09
C LYS A 6 11.03 -4.56 -3.63
N PRO A 7 10.82 -5.35 -4.70
CA PRO A 7 9.48 -5.57 -5.22
C PRO A 7 8.59 -6.20 -4.14
N LEU A 8 7.33 -5.81 -4.13
CA LEU A 8 6.32 -6.35 -3.23
C LEU A 8 6.01 -7.78 -3.67
N ASN A 9 5.87 -8.66 -2.69
CA ASN A 9 5.34 -10.00 -2.93
C ASN A 9 3.85 -10.08 -2.57
N ASP A 10 3.19 -11.13 -3.05
CA ASP A 10 1.78 -11.41 -2.80
C ASP A 10 1.40 -11.40 -1.30
N LYS A 11 2.26 -11.90 -0.41
CA LYS A 11 2.02 -11.87 1.04
C LYS A 11 2.03 -10.43 1.58
N GLN A 12 2.95 -9.59 1.13
CA GLN A 12 3.02 -8.19 1.56
C GLN A 12 1.79 -7.40 1.10
N ILE A 13 1.30 -7.66 -0.11
CA ILE A 13 0.08 -7.05 -0.64
C ILE A 13 -1.14 -7.51 0.18
N LYS A 14 -1.27 -8.81 0.44
CA LYS A 14 -2.41 -9.38 1.21
C LYS A 14 -2.42 -8.98 2.68
N GLN A 15 -1.25 -8.76 3.28
CA GLN A 15 -1.12 -8.36 4.68
C GLN A 15 -1.25 -6.85 4.88
N ALA A 16 -1.25 -6.07 3.79
CA ALA A 16 -1.35 -4.62 3.86
C ALA A 16 -2.76 -4.22 4.32
N LYS A 17 -2.85 -3.55 5.48
CA LYS A 17 -4.12 -3.14 6.08
C LYS A 17 -4.33 -1.65 5.90
N ALA A 18 -5.58 -1.25 5.72
CA ALA A 18 -5.95 0.15 5.78
C ALA A 18 -5.54 0.73 7.15
N LEU A 19 -4.78 1.81 7.12
CA LEU A 19 -4.41 2.61 8.29
C LEU A 19 -5.29 3.87 8.34
N GLU A 20 -5.22 4.62 9.43
CA GLU A 20 -5.95 5.89 9.59
C GLU A 20 -5.56 6.94 8.53
N LYS A 21 -4.35 6.84 7.97
CA LYS A 21 -3.85 7.72 6.91
C LYS A 21 -3.52 6.92 5.67
N GLU A 22 -3.73 7.56 4.52
CA GLU A 22 -3.29 7.03 3.23
C GLU A 22 -1.77 6.85 3.23
N TYR A 23 -1.30 5.74 2.67
CA TYR A 23 0.12 5.46 2.48
C TYR A 23 0.37 4.66 1.20
N SER A 24 1.60 4.71 0.71
CA SER A 24 2.03 4.01 -0.50
C SER A 24 3.18 3.04 -0.22
N LEU A 25 3.14 1.89 -0.90
CA LEU A 25 4.20 0.89 -0.91
C LEU A 25 4.79 0.84 -2.33
N SER A 26 6.08 1.13 -2.47
CA SER A 26 6.74 1.11 -3.79
C SER A 26 7.09 -0.32 -4.20
N ASP A 27 6.74 -0.69 -5.42
CA ASP A 27 7.08 -1.99 -6.04
C ASP A 27 8.33 -1.91 -6.92
N GLY A 28 8.76 -0.70 -7.27
CA GLY A 28 9.91 -0.44 -8.13
C GLY A 28 9.49 0.00 -9.52
N ALA A 29 10.44 0.49 -10.32
CA ALA A 29 10.18 0.95 -11.70
C ALA A 29 9.01 1.95 -11.85
N GLY A 30 8.70 2.73 -10.82
CA GLY A 30 7.58 3.68 -10.80
C GLY A 30 6.22 3.07 -10.45
N LEU A 31 6.15 1.76 -10.18
CA LEU A 31 4.94 1.09 -9.70
C LEU A 31 4.82 1.23 -8.18
N GLN A 32 3.59 1.46 -7.71
CA GLN A 32 3.27 1.63 -6.29
C GLN A 32 1.86 1.15 -5.97
N LEU A 33 1.70 0.52 -4.81
CA LEU A 33 0.42 0.16 -4.21
C LEU A 33 0.00 1.27 -3.24
N VAL A 34 -1.15 1.90 -3.48
CA VAL A 34 -1.71 2.94 -2.60
C VAL A 34 -2.82 2.35 -1.75
N ILE A 35 -2.71 2.51 -0.44
CA ILE A 35 -3.63 1.96 0.54
C ILE A 35 -4.35 3.11 1.22
N ARG A 36 -5.66 3.12 1.06
CA ARG A 36 -6.54 4.20 1.52
C ARG A 36 -7.39 3.71 2.68
N PRO A 37 -7.60 4.54 3.72
CA PRO A 37 -8.64 4.27 4.69
C PRO A 37 -9.98 4.16 3.98
N LEU A 38 -10.78 3.17 4.37
CA LEU A 38 -12.19 3.17 4.01
C LEU A 38 -12.86 4.32 4.77
N PRO A 39 -13.68 5.15 4.11
CA PRO A 39 -14.53 6.08 4.84
C PRO A 39 -15.47 5.25 5.73
N ASN A 40 -15.51 5.57 7.03
CA ASN A 40 -16.25 4.84 8.06
C ASN A 40 -17.79 5.02 7.93
N THR A 41 -18.30 5.26 6.71
CA THR A 41 -19.67 5.72 6.42
C THR A 41 -20.40 4.86 5.37
N PHE A 42 -20.09 3.58 5.30
CA PHE A 42 -21.03 2.58 4.75
C PHE A 42 -21.58 1.71 5.88
N GLY A 43 -22.18 2.37 6.89
CA GLY A 43 -23.16 1.73 7.75
C GLY A 43 -24.49 1.69 6.99
N CYS A 44 -24.87 0.49 6.53
CA CYS A 44 -26.28 0.15 6.34
C CYS A 44 -26.95 -0.01 7.71
#